data_AF-A0A535SMB5-F1
#
_entry.id   AF-A0A535SMB5-F1
#
_cell.length_a   1.000
_cell.length_b   1.000
_cell.length_c   1.000
_cell.angle_alpha   90.00
_cell.angle_beta   90.00
_cell.angle_gamma   90.00
#
_symmetry.space_group_name_H-M   'P 1'
#
loop_
_entity.id
_entity.type
_entity.pdbx_description
1 polymer ?
#
loop_
_entity_poly.entity_id
_entity_poly.type
_entity_poly.pdbx_seq_one_letter_code
_entity_poly.pdbx_strand_id
1 'polypeptide(L)' 'EAITQDVMKVLNYGDESVSVAFEEVSAADWAEKVYKPDIVETSAKLYKKPGYTM' A
#
# COMPACT_ATOMS: atom_id res chain seq x y z
N GLU A 1 9.35 9.75 8.65
CA GLU A 1 10.54 8.92 8.99
C GLU A 1 10.17 7.50 9.43
N ALA A 2 9.24 7.28 10.36
CA ALA A 2 8.95 5.91 10.86
C ALA A 2 8.68 4.87 9.76
N ILE A 3 7.86 5.21 8.75
CA ILE A 3 7.55 4.28 7.65
C ILE A 3 8.79 3.91 6.83
N THR A 4 9.65 4.88 6.49
CA THR A 4 10.88 4.61 5.72
C THR A 4 11.87 3.78 6.54
N GLN A 5 11.99 4.07 7.83
CA GLN A 5 12.83 3.30 8.76
C GLN A 5 12.36 1.84 8.90
N ASP A 6 11.06 1.62 9.04
CA ASP A 6 10.51 0.27 9.15
C ASP A 6 10.72 -0.54 7.86
N VAL A 7 10.52 0.08 6.69
CA VAL A 7 10.80 -0.56 5.39
C VAL A 7 12.28 -0.94 5.27
N MET A 8 13.20 -0.01 5.56
CA MET A 8 14.64 -0.27 5.54
C MET A 8 15.01 -1.42 6.48
N LYS A 9 14.44 -1.47 7.68
CA LYS A 9 14.71 -2.53 8.67
C LYS A 9 14.17 -3.89 8.25
N VAL A 10 12.94 -3.96 7.74
CA VAL A 10 12.28 -5.23 7.38
C VAL A 10 12.88 -5.83 6.12
N LEU A 11 13.21 -5.00 5.13
CA LEU A 11 13.73 -5.45 3.83
C LEU A 11 15.25 -5.35 3.71
N ASN A 12 15.93 -4.80 4.72
CA ASN A 12 17.37 -4.59 4.78
C ASN A 12 17.91 -3.73 3.62
N TYR A 13 17.26 -2.59 3.39
CA TYR A 13 17.62 -1.60 2.36
C TYR A 13 18.24 -0.34 2.96
N GLY A 14 19.08 0.35 2.16
CA GLY A 14 19.64 1.66 2.48
C GLY A 14 18.68 2.82 2.17
N ASP A 15 18.93 3.98 2.76
CA ASP A 15 18.10 5.19 2.64
C ASP A 15 17.97 5.65 1.18
N GLU A 16 19.05 5.49 0.40
CA GLU A 16 19.11 5.84 -1.01
C GLU A 16 18.15 5.03 -1.91
N SER A 17 17.63 3.91 -1.40
CA SER A 17 16.78 2.99 -2.16
C SER A 17 15.29 3.12 -1.82
N VAL A 18 14.90 3.98 -0.87
CA VAL A 18 13.53 4.08 -0.39
C VAL A 18 12.97 5.49 -0.63
N SER A 19 11.85 5.57 -1.33
CA SER A 19 11.09 6.81 -1.54
C SER A 19 9.62 6.57 -1.21
N VAL A 20 8.95 7.55 -0.59
CA VAL A 20 7.55 7.44 -0.16
C VAL A 20 6.77 8.66 -0.60
N ALA A 21 5.62 8.42 -1.22
CA ALA A 21 4.59 9.42 -1.52
C ALA A 21 3.28 8.99 -0.84
N PHE A 22 2.43 9.96 -0.51
CA PHE A 22 1.09 9.72 -0.01
C PHE A 22 0.07 10.33 -0.95
N GLU A 23 -1.00 9.59 -1.21
CA GLU A 23 -2.11 10.03 -2.03
C GLU A 23 -3.40 9.93 -1.20
N GLU A 24 -4.12 11.06 -1.11
CA GLU A 24 -5.39 11.12 -0.39
C GLU A 24 -6.54 10.78 -1.34
N VAL A 25 -7.29 9.73 -1.00
CA VAL A 25 -8.47 9.29 -1.77
C VAL A 25 -9.71 9.47 -0.90
N SER A 26 -10.73 10.12 -1.44
CA SER A 26 -12.00 10.29 -0.74
C SER A 26 -12.70 8.93 -0.55
N ALA A 27 -13.46 8.80 0.53
CA ALA A 27 -14.20 7.55 0.79
C ALA A 27 -15.18 7.19 -0.34
N ALA A 28 -15.78 8.21 -0.99
CA ALA A 28 -16.70 8.01 -2.11
C ALA A 28 -15.99 7.44 -3.35
N ASP A 29 -14.71 7.77 -3.55
CA ASP A 29 -13.92 7.28 -4.68
C ASP A 29 -13.23 5.94 -4.41
N TRP A 30 -13.21 5.46 -3.16
CA TRP A 30 -12.38 4.33 -2.74
C TRP A 30 -12.64 3.06 -3.55
N ALA A 31 -13.90 2.77 -3.83
CA ALA A 31 -14.30 1.56 -4.56
C ALA A 31 -13.68 1.52 -5.97
N GLU A 32 -13.77 2.64 -6.69
CA GLU A 32 -13.34 2.76 -8.09
C GLU A 32 -11.83 3.00 -8.21
N LYS A 33 -11.26 3.82 -7.33
CA LYS A 33 -9.85 4.22 -7.43
C LYS A 33 -8.87 3.26 -6.77
N VAL A 34 -9.31 2.47 -5.78
CA VAL A 34 -8.41 1.63 -4.97
C VAL A 34 -8.91 0.19 -4.85
N TYR A 35 -10.13 -0.03 -4.34
CA TYR A 35 -10.57 -1.38 -3.98
C TYR A 35 -10.62 -2.32 -5.19
N LYS A 36 -11.22 -1.89 -6.30
CA LYS A 36 -11.24 -2.70 -7.53
C LYS A 36 -9.84 -2.88 -8.14
N PRO A 37 -9.14 -1.81 -8.58
CA PRO A 37 -7.89 -1.97 -9.32
C PRO A 37 -6.73 -2.50 -8.46
N ASP A 38 -6.56 -1.99 -7.24
CA ASP A 38 -5.38 -2.32 -6.45
C ASP A 38 -5.59 -3.54 -5.55
N ILE A 39 -6.81 -3.76 -5.03
CA ILE A 39 -7.06 -4.85 -4.07
C ILE A 39 -7.59 -6.10 -4.77
N VAL A 40 -8.69 -5.99 -5.53
CA VAL A 40 -9.35 -7.14 -6.14
C VAL A 40 -8.50 -7.71 -7.28
N GLU A 41 -8.11 -6.87 -8.24
CA GLU A 41 -7.36 -7.33 -9.42
C GLU A 41 -5.95 -7.83 -9.07
N THR A 42 -5.31 -7.27 -8.04
CA THR A 42 -3.98 -7.72 -7.60
C THR A 42 -3.99 -8.64 -6.38
N SER A 43 -5.15 -9.15 -5.98
CA SER A 43 -5.36 -9.95 -4.76
C SER A 43 -4.37 -11.11 -4.54
N ALA A 44 -3.86 -11.72 -5.62
CA ALA A 44 -2.86 -12.79 -5.57
C ALA A 44 -1.47 -12.31 -5.09
N LYS A 45 -1.14 -11.02 -5.25
CA LYS A 45 0.14 -10.41 -4.85
C LYS A 45 0.12 -9.83 -3.43
N LEU A 46 -1.07 -9.75 -2.81
CA LEU A 46 -1.23 -9.17 -1.49
C LEU A 46 -0.73 -10.12 -0.40
N TYR A 47 0.39 -9.78 0.23
CA TYR A 47 0.88 -10.45 1.44
C TYR A 47 -0.03 -10.19 2.65
N LYS A 48 -0.72 -9.03 2.68
CA LYS A 48 -1.74 -8.68 3.68
C LYS A 48 -3.06 -8.39 2.96
N LYS A 49 -4.01 -9.32 3.07
CA LYS A 49 -5.35 -9.18 2.47
C LYS A 49 -6.25 -8.27 3.31
N PRO A 50 -7.23 -7.58 2.70
CA PRO A 50 -8.23 -6.82 3.45
C PRO A 50 -9.07 -7.76 4.33
N GLY A 51 -9.46 -7.27 5.51
CA GLY A 51 -10.41 -7.96 6.40
C GLY A 51 -11.89 -7.65 6.09
N TYR A 52 -12.14 -6.96 4.98
CA TYR A 52 -13.47 -6.51 4.55
C TYR A 52 -13.66 -6.79 3.07
N THR A 53 -14.92 -6.81 2.66
CA THR A 53 -15.33 -6.85 1.25
C THR A 53 -16.26 -5.68 0.97
N MET A 54 -16.12 -5.07 -0.20
CA MET A 54 -17.06 -4.09 -0.76
C MET A 54 -17.82 -4.69 -1.92
#